data_AF-B6JDQ3-F1
#
_entry.id   AF-B6JDQ3-F1
#
_cell.length_a   1.000
_cell.length_b   1.000
_cell.length_c   1.000
_cell.angle_alpha   90.00
_cell.angle_beta   90.00
_cell.angle_gamma   90.00
#
_symmetry.space_group_name_H-M   'P 1'
#
loop_
_entity.id
_entity.type
_entity.pdbx_description
1 polymer ?
#
loop_
_entity_poly.entity_id
_entity_poly.type
_entity_poly.pdbx_seq_one_letter_code
_entity_poly.pdbx_strand_id
1 'polypeptide(L)'
;MTPSHSDPGFVRMPDAEFEAILTRAAEKGAKRALADVGLDGEDAALDIHDLRTLLDSIRFIRRTAVQTAVRMITTAIMLALLAGIAIKLRLFGDGP
;
A
#
# COMPACT_ATOMS: atom_id res chain seq x y z
N MET A 1 8.18 -64.21 8.67
CA MET A 1 8.02 -63.00 9.51
C MET A 1 9.32 -62.79 10.26
N THR A 2 10.13 -61.84 9.80
CA THR A 2 11.38 -61.43 10.46
C THR A 2 11.26 -59.95 10.77
N PRO A 3 11.59 -59.51 12.00
CA PRO A 3 11.50 -58.12 12.38
C PRO A 3 12.61 -57.33 11.68
N SER A 4 12.23 -56.24 11.01
CA SER A 4 13.18 -55.30 10.38
C SER A 4 13.92 -54.55 11.47
N HIS A 5 15.24 -54.69 11.47
CA HIS A 5 16.19 -53.92 12.29
C HIS A 5 15.89 -52.41 12.21
N SER A 6 15.71 -51.77 13.37
CA SER A 6 15.64 -50.32 13.51
C SER A 6 17.06 -49.76 13.49
N ASP A 7 17.37 -48.93 12.51
CA ASP A 7 18.58 -48.10 12.50
C ASP A 7 18.39 -46.99 13.56
N PRO A 8 19.33 -46.77 14.49
CA PRO A 8 19.11 -45.89 15.64
C PRO A 8 19.11 -44.43 15.19
N GLY A 9 17.93 -43.92 14.86
CA GLY A 9 17.71 -42.53 14.47
C GLY A 9 16.57 -42.29 13.48
N PHE A 10 16.06 -43.33 12.83
CA PHE A 10 14.99 -43.19 11.83
C PHE A 10 13.68 -43.84 12.30
N VAL A 11 12.61 -43.04 12.33
CA VAL A 11 11.24 -43.51 12.58
C VAL A 11 10.63 -43.92 11.25
N ARG A 12 10.30 -45.21 11.09
CA ARG A 12 9.51 -45.72 9.97
C ARG A 12 8.03 -45.51 10.30
N MET A 13 7.32 -44.78 9.45
CA MET A 13 5.86 -44.63 9.52
C MET A 13 5.26 -44.80 8.11
N PRO A 14 3.97 -45.15 8.00
CA PRO A 14 3.28 -45.20 6.71
C PRO A 14 3.25 -43.83 6.03
N ASP A 15 3.35 -43.81 4.70
CA ASP A 15 3.40 -42.56 3.91
C ASP A 15 2.20 -41.64 4.18
N ALA A 16 1.00 -42.20 4.33
CA ALA A 16 -0.21 -41.45 4.65
C ALA A 16 -0.13 -40.72 6.01
N GLU A 17 0.52 -41.31 7.01
CA GLU A 17 0.71 -40.69 8.32
C GLU A 17 1.75 -39.57 8.24
N PHE A 18 2.83 -39.79 7.48
CA PHE A 18 3.84 -38.79 7.23
C PHE A 18 3.27 -37.57 6.50
N GLU A 19 2.50 -37.77 5.43
CA GLU A 19 1.82 -36.70 4.70
C GLU A 19 0.84 -35.92 5.57
N ALA A 20 0.10 -36.59 6.45
CA ALA A 20 -0.81 -35.94 7.39
C ALA A 20 -0.06 -35.03 8.38
N ILE A 21 1.10 -35.47 8.89
CA ILE A 21 1.95 -34.66 9.76
C ILE A 21 2.51 -33.45 9.01
N LEU A 22 3.02 -33.65 7.80
CA LEU A 22 3.52 -32.57 6.94
C LEU A 22 2.45 -31.53 6.64
N THR A 23 1.25 -31.98 6.28
CA THR A 23 0.11 -31.11 5.96
C THR A 23 -0.27 -30.26 7.16
N ARG A 24 -0.35 -30.85 8.36
CA ARG A 24 -0.64 -30.12 9.60
C ARG A 24 0.46 -29.12 9.96
N ALA A 25 1.72 -29.49 9.76
CA ALA A 25 2.85 -28.60 10.00
C ALA A 25 2.83 -27.40 9.04
N ALA A 26 2.56 -27.65 7.75
CA ALA A 26 2.42 -26.62 6.73
C ALA A 26 1.24 -25.69 7.01
N GLU A 27 0.07 -26.23 7.37
CA GLU A 27 -1.11 -25.44 7.72
C GLU A 27 -0.85 -24.55 8.94
N LYS A 28 -0.21 -25.10 9.98
CA LYS A 28 0.15 -24.34 11.18
C LYS A 28 1.20 -23.26 10.90
N GLY A 29 2.17 -23.55 10.04
CA GLY A 29 3.15 -22.58 9.55
C GLY A 29 2.51 -21.45 8.76
N ALA A 30 1.59 -21.78 7.85
CA ALA A 30 0.84 -20.80 7.05
C ALA A 30 -0.02 -19.90 7.93
N LYS A 31 -0.78 -20.47 8.88
CA LYS A 31 -1.58 -19.68 9.84
C LYS A 31 -0.72 -18.74 10.68
N ARG A 32 0.45 -19.21 11.14
CA ARG A 32 1.39 -18.38 11.90
C ARG A 32 1.99 -17.25 11.05
N ALA A 33 2.38 -17.53 9.82
CA ALA A 33 2.88 -16.51 8.90
C ALA A 33 1.82 -15.44 8.61
N LEU A 34 0.55 -15.85 8.42
CA LEU A 34 -0.58 -14.93 8.26
C LEU A 34 -0.81 -14.08 9.52
N ALA A 35 -0.74 -14.68 10.71
CA ALA A 35 -0.83 -13.94 11.98
C ALA A 35 0.32 -12.95 12.17
N ASP A 36 1.55 -13.33 11.83
CA ASP A 36 2.73 -12.46 11.93
C ASP A 36 2.63 -11.22 11.02
N VAL A 37 1.87 -11.31 9.92
CA VAL A 37 1.58 -10.17 9.03
C VAL A 37 0.22 -9.50 9.31
N GLY A 38 -0.48 -9.90 10.38
CA GLY A 38 -1.76 -9.32 10.80
C GLY A 38 -2.96 -9.72 9.93
N LEU A 39 -2.88 -10.86 9.26
CA LEU A 39 -3.88 -11.40 8.32
C LEU A 39 -4.60 -12.66 8.87
N ASP A 40 -4.71 -12.79 10.18
CA ASP A 40 -5.33 -13.95 10.86
C ASP A 40 -6.81 -13.78 11.23
N GLY A 41 -7.40 -12.62 10.96
CA GLY A 41 -8.82 -12.32 11.20
C GLY A 41 -9.69 -12.26 9.93
N GLU A 42 -10.97 -12.57 10.05
CA GLU A 42 -11.98 -12.39 8.98
C GLU A 42 -12.09 -10.91 8.54
N ASP A 43 -11.73 -9.98 9.42
CA ASP A 43 -11.67 -8.53 9.16
C ASP A 43 -10.42 -8.09 8.37
N ALA A 44 -9.36 -8.91 8.31
CA ALA A 44 -8.13 -8.54 7.62
C ALA A 44 -8.32 -8.47 6.09
N ALA A 45 -9.23 -9.26 5.54
CA ALA A 45 -9.61 -9.19 4.13
C ALA A 45 -10.38 -7.90 3.81
N LEU A 46 -11.17 -7.39 4.76
CA LEU A 46 -11.95 -6.16 4.62
C LEU A 46 -11.05 -4.92 4.72
N ASP A 47 -10.16 -4.86 5.70
CA ASP A 47 -9.25 -3.72 5.91
C ASP A 47 -8.25 -3.51 4.76
N ILE A 48 -7.75 -4.59 4.13
CA ILE A 48 -6.89 -4.48 2.94
C ILE A 48 -7.64 -3.87 1.76
N HIS A 49 -8.91 -4.23 1.57
CA HIS A 49 -9.73 -3.70 0.48
C HIS A 49 -10.01 -2.20 0.69
N ASP A 50 -10.33 -1.82 1.92
CA ASP A 50 -10.61 -0.42 2.27
C ASP A 50 -9.34 0.45 2.19
N LEU A 51 -8.19 -0.04 2.64
CA LEU A 51 -6.90 0.66 2.47
C LEU A 51 -6.56 0.87 0.99
N ARG A 52 -6.82 -0.11 0.12
CA ARG A 52 -6.61 0.02 -1.32
C ARG A 52 -7.57 1.04 -1.94
N THR A 53 -8.83 1.03 -1.51
CA THR A 53 -9.85 2.01 -1.93
C THR A 53 -9.50 3.43 -1.48
N LEU A 54 -8.97 3.60 -0.26
CA LEU A 54 -8.51 4.89 0.25
C LEU A 54 -7.23 5.39 -0.46
N LEU A 55 -6.28 4.49 -0.75
CA LEU A 55 -5.07 4.84 -1.52
C LEU A 55 -5.40 5.27 -2.95
N ASP A 56 -6.33 4.59 -3.61
CA ASP A 56 -6.81 4.99 -4.94
C ASP A 56 -7.53 6.34 -4.89
N SER A 57 -8.31 6.59 -3.83
CA SER A 57 -8.96 7.89 -3.58
C SER A 57 -7.93 9.01 -3.38
N ILE A 58 -6.84 8.77 -2.63
CA ILE A 58 -5.75 9.75 -2.44
C ILE A 58 -5.02 10.03 -3.74
N ARG A 59 -4.78 9.01 -4.57
CA ARG A 59 -4.12 9.19 -5.88
C ARG A 59 -4.97 10.03 -6.83
N PHE A 60 -6.29 9.84 -6.80
CA PHE A 60 -7.22 10.65 -7.56
C PHE A 60 -7.26 12.11 -7.08
N ILE A 61 -7.35 12.33 -5.76
CA ILE A 61 -7.37 13.67 -5.15
C ILE A 61 -6.08 14.43 -5.46
N ARG A 62 -4.92 13.77 -5.43
CA ARG A 62 -3.62 14.42 -5.70
C ARG A 62 -3.56 15.05 -7.09
N ARG A 63 -4.13 14.41 -8.11
CA ARG A 63 -4.14 14.95 -9.48
C ARG A 63 -4.98 16.22 -9.58
N THR A 64 -6.17 16.20 -8.98
CA THR A 64 -7.09 17.35 -8.95
C THR A 64 -6.56 18.49 -8.09
N ALA A 65 -5.95 18.18 -6.94
CA ALA A 65 -5.34 19.15 -6.04
C ALA A 65 -4.15 19.85 -6.70
N VAL A 66 -3.24 19.10 -7.34
CA VAL A 66 -2.09 19.67 -8.08
C VAL A 66 -2.57 20.55 -9.22
N GLN A 67 -3.57 20.11 -9.99
CA GLN A 67 -4.13 20.92 -11.08
C GLN A 67 -4.73 22.23 -10.56
N THR A 68 -5.45 22.21 -9.45
CA THR A 68 -6.03 23.41 -8.82
C THR A 68 -4.94 24.32 -8.28
N ALA A 69 -3.92 23.76 -7.63
CA ALA A 69 -2.78 24.52 -7.11
C ALA A 69 -2.02 25.22 -8.24
N VAL A 70 -1.69 24.50 -9.31
CA VAL A 70 -1.04 25.07 -10.50
C VAL A 70 -1.90 26.18 -11.10
N ARG A 71 -3.21 25.95 -11.25
CA ARG A 71 -4.12 26.96 -11.79
C ARG A 71 -4.17 28.22 -10.91
N MET A 72 -4.28 28.07 -9.58
CA MET A 72 -4.24 29.21 -8.67
C MET A 72 -2.91 29.96 -8.73
N ILE A 73 -1.78 29.26 -8.77
CA ILE A 73 -0.46 29.87 -8.89
C ILE A 73 -0.36 30.67 -10.20
N THR A 74 -0.74 30.08 -11.33
CA THR A 74 -0.72 30.76 -12.63
C THR A 74 -1.61 32.00 -12.62
N THR A 75 -2.83 31.90 -12.09
CA THR A 75 -3.75 33.03 -11.98
C THR A 75 -3.19 34.13 -11.06
N ALA A 76 -2.58 33.76 -9.93
CA ALA A 76 -1.96 34.70 -9.01
C ALA A 76 -0.78 35.44 -9.65
N ILE A 77 0.08 34.72 -10.38
CA ILE A 77 1.21 35.32 -11.11
C ILE A 77 0.68 36.28 -12.19
N MET A 78 -0.32 35.87 -12.97
CA MET A 78 -0.88 36.71 -14.02
C MET A 78 -1.51 38.00 -13.45
N LEU A 79 -2.25 37.90 -12.34
CA LEU A 79 -2.79 39.06 -11.63
C LEU A 79 -1.70 39.96 -11.06
N ALA A 80 -0.65 39.38 -10.46
CA ALA A 80 0.47 40.14 -9.93
C ALA A 80 1.22 40.91 -11.03
N LEU A 81 1.43 40.29 -12.19
CA LEU A 81 2.05 40.95 -13.35
C LEU A 81 1.20 42.11 -13.86
N LEU A 82 -0.11 41.91 -14.03
CA LEU A 82 -1.02 42.98 -14.46
C LEU A 82 -1.06 44.13 -13.47
N ALA A 83 -1.14 43.84 -12.16
CA ALA A 83 -1.10 44.85 -11.11
C ALA A 83 0.24 45.61 -11.11
N GLY A 84 1.36 44.90 -11.25
CA GLY A 84 2.69 45.51 -11.32
C GLY A 84 2.86 46.44 -12.53
N ILE A 85 2.37 46.02 -13.70
CA ILE A 85 2.37 46.87 -14.92
C ILE A 85 1.48 48.09 -14.73
N ALA A 86 0.28 47.93 -14.17
CA ALA A 86 -0.64 49.06 -13.94
C ALA A 86 -0.03 50.10 -12.98
N ILE A 87 0.62 49.65 -11.89
CA ILE A 87 1.31 50.55 -10.95
C ILE A 87 2.49 51.23 -11.65
N LYS A 88 3.31 50.49 -12.41
CA LYS A 88 4.44 51.06 -13.14
C LYS A 88 3.98 52.08 -14.18
N LEU A 89 2.95 51.77 -14.98
CA LEU A 89 2.40 52.70 -15.96
C LEU A 89 1.78 53.93 -15.31
N ARG A 90 1.14 53.81 -14.15
CA ARG A 90 0.64 54.97 -13.41
C ARG A 90 1.79 55.84 -12.87
N LEU A 91 2.85 55.21 -12.35
CA LEU A 91 4.05 55.92 -11.87
C LEU A 91 4.83 56.63 -13.00
N PHE A 92 4.85 56.05 -14.20
CA PHE A 92 5.55 56.61 -15.37
C PHE A 92 4.63 57.45 -16.29
N GLY A 93 3.31 57.38 -16.10
CA GLY A 93 2.30 58.12 -16.87
C GLY A 93 1.91 59.46 -16.26
N ASP A 94 2.23 59.70 -14.99
CA ASP A 94 2.15 61.02 -14.33
C ASP A 94 3.45 61.85 -14.58
N GLY A 95 3.99 61.77 -15.80
CA GLY A 95 5.01 62.70 -16.30
C GLY A 95 4.35 63.89 -17.02
N PRO A 96 4.96 65.10 -16.99
CA PRO A 96 4.30 66.39 -17.26
C PRO A 96 3.55 66.47 -18.59
#